data_AF-A0AAU3JRL4-F1
#
_entry.id   AF-A0AAU3JRL4-F1
#
_cell.length_a   1.000
_cell.length_b   1.000
_cell.length_c   1.000
_cell.angle_alpha   90.00
_cell.angle_beta   90.00
_cell.angle_gamma   90.00
#
_symmetry.space_group_name_H-M   'P 1'
#
loop_
_entity.id
_entity.type
_entity.pdbx_description
1 polymer ?
#
loop_
_entity_poly.entity_id
_entity_poly.type
_entity_poly.pdbx_seq_one_letter_code
_entity_poly.pdbx_strand_id
1 'polypeptide(L)'
;MTDQMADRVHANVHNQGQPRIAPDAFVLAGRPLLPGARLSDTSRFSDDIWRLKHAQMQRHQTDLVMNFMRVPARFRQVAKEVSYMLLAGDLPPGCEQIRTLSTIRSYMTDLRVALVWMDDHKAPAVSALTTGDVEAFARHVGGLRASQDTKDCYHRALRLLWLCRTKISDPLTFDPATVLAVLQPPRSRSATRRARENATDRIPEQVLSPYLVWALRWINDFADDIIGAHDEWRQLNGWSMPSRRRRGEKPLGFDQTGKQVAKVLNRYRAEGRPLPGWRGEVNRQHLARESRVERTSLVSRAPGGKLLREAAAEIGIADATYLRAPVRGLLDGKPWHGPIEYADVEPLTRMLQTACYIVIAFLSGMPSTSSPGSAARLPRRRRGDR
;
A
#
# COMPACT_ATOMS: atom_id res chain seq x y z
N MET A 1 -49.18 -9.91 29.40
CA MET A 1 -49.18 -8.55 29.97
C MET A 1 -47.73 -8.13 30.15
N THR A 2 -47.09 -7.77 29.05
CA THR A 2 -45.72 -7.22 28.96
C THR A 2 -45.47 -7.01 27.47
N ASP A 3 -45.30 -5.76 27.04
CA ASP A 3 -44.10 -5.30 26.31
C ASP A 3 -44.40 -3.90 25.71
N GLN A 4 -44.03 -2.87 26.47
CA GLN A 4 -44.03 -1.47 26.04
C GLN A 4 -42.60 -0.96 26.19
N MET A 5 -41.79 -1.10 25.15
CA MET A 5 -40.68 -0.20 24.85
C MET A 5 -40.58 -0.02 23.33
N ALA A 6 -41.61 0.59 22.77
CA ALA A 6 -41.51 1.24 21.48
C ALA A 6 -40.74 2.56 21.68
N ASP A 7 -39.47 2.57 21.28
CA ASP A 7 -38.63 3.77 21.17
C ASP A 7 -39.30 4.76 20.20
N ARG A 8 -40.15 5.64 20.73
CA ARG A 8 -40.71 6.77 20.00
C ARG A 8 -39.58 7.76 19.73
N VAL A 9 -39.01 7.67 18.54
CA VAL A 9 -38.15 8.70 17.96
C VAL A 9 -39.01 9.96 17.80
N HIS A 10 -38.87 10.92 18.72
CA HIS A 10 -39.38 12.26 18.49
C HIS A 10 -38.61 12.85 17.31
N ALA A 11 -39.23 12.84 16.12
CA ALA A 11 -38.88 13.77 15.08
C ALA A 11 -38.97 15.18 15.71
N ASN A 12 -37.90 15.95 15.62
CA ASN A 12 -37.86 17.31 16.14
C ASN A 12 -38.83 18.20 15.32
N VAL A 13 -40.10 18.23 15.71
CA VAL A 13 -41.18 19.01 15.10
C VAL A 13 -40.92 20.53 15.21
N HIS A 14 -39.96 20.97 16.03
CA HIS A 14 -39.82 22.37 16.43
C HIS A 14 -38.90 23.26 15.58
N ASN A 15 -38.22 22.77 14.53
CA ASN A 15 -37.22 23.61 13.85
C ASN A 15 -37.09 23.33 12.35
N GLN A 16 -38.19 23.50 11.61
CA GLN A 16 -38.12 23.65 10.16
C GLN A 16 -37.66 25.09 9.83
N GLY A 17 -36.38 25.26 9.45
CA GLY A 17 -35.95 26.45 8.69
C GLY A 17 -34.93 27.41 9.31
N GLN A 18 -34.40 27.19 10.53
CA GLN A 18 -33.28 28.01 11.03
C GLN A 18 -31.92 27.38 10.71
N PRO A 19 -30.94 28.14 10.18
CA PRO A 19 -29.59 27.64 9.94
C PRO A 19 -28.94 27.27 11.29
N ARG A 20 -28.68 25.97 11.49
CA ARG A 20 -28.05 25.45 12.71
C ARG A 20 -26.58 25.86 12.87
N ILE A 21 -25.94 26.26 11.78
CA ILE A 21 -24.53 26.66 11.71
C ILE A 21 -24.51 28.10 11.21
N ALA A 22 -23.79 28.97 11.93
CA ALA A 22 -23.65 30.36 11.54
C ALA A 22 -22.98 30.48 10.16
N PRO A 23 -23.47 31.34 9.23
CA PRO A 23 -22.92 31.44 7.87
C PRO A 23 -21.43 31.81 7.82
N ASP A 24 -20.95 32.50 8.85
CA ASP A 24 -19.57 32.94 9.06
C ASP A 24 -18.70 31.92 9.80
N ALA A 25 -19.27 30.78 10.23
CA ALA A 25 -18.52 29.73 10.91
C ALA A 25 -17.38 29.19 10.04
N PHE A 26 -16.18 29.11 10.62
CA PHE A 26 -15.01 28.56 9.94
C PHE A 26 -15.08 27.03 9.90
N VAL A 27 -14.95 26.48 8.70
CA VAL A 27 -15.12 25.05 8.41
C VAL A 27 -14.04 24.18 9.09
N LEU A 28 -12.88 24.76 9.42
CA LEU A 28 -11.74 24.05 10.02
C LEU A 28 -11.53 24.38 11.50
N ALA A 29 -12.52 24.98 12.19
CA ALA A 29 -12.36 25.41 13.58
C ALA A 29 -11.99 24.28 14.57
N GLY A 30 -12.43 23.05 14.31
CA GLY A 30 -12.12 21.87 15.12
C GLY A 30 -10.85 21.11 14.72
N ARG A 31 -9.99 21.65 13.85
CA ARG A 31 -8.85 20.93 13.27
C ARG A 31 -7.51 21.63 13.53
N PRO A 32 -6.43 20.85 13.71
CA PRO A 32 -5.09 21.43 13.74
C PRO A 32 -4.76 21.99 12.36
N LEU A 33 -4.23 23.21 12.33
CA LEU A 33 -3.82 23.90 11.10
C LEU A 33 -2.30 23.83 10.92
N LEU A 34 -1.86 24.00 9.67
CA LEU A 34 -0.45 24.13 9.33
C LEU A 34 0.20 25.33 10.07
N PRO A 35 1.47 25.23 10.47
CA PRO A 35 2.19 26.36 11.07
C PRO A 35 2.14 27.60 10.17
N GLY A 36 1.66 28.73 10.72
CA GLY A 36 1.52 30.00 10.00
C GLY A 36 0.16 30.24 9.34
N ALA A 37 -0.73 29.24 9.28
CA ALA A 37 -2.09 29.43 8.80
C ALA A 37 -3.01 29.99 9.90
N ARG A 38 -3.82 31.01 9.58
CA ARG A 38 -4.83 31.55 10.50
C ARG A 38 -6.20 30.97 10.18
N LEU A 39 -7.06 30.84 11.19
CA LEU A 39 -8.45 30.42 11.01
C LEU A 39 -9.20 31.33 10.02
N SER A 40 -8.89 32.64 10.02
CA SER A 40 -9.43 33.64 9.10
C SER A 40 -9.18 33.33 7.62
N ASP A 41 -8.12 32.59 7.33
CA ASP A 41 -7.69 32.27 5.95
C ASP A 41 -8.34 30.97 5.45
N THR A 42 -9.22 30.37 6.25
CA THR A 42 -9.95 29.14 5.94
C THR A 42 -11.36 29.44 5.42
N SER A 43 -11.94 28.48 4.70
CA SER A 43 -13.29 28.62 4.14
C SER A 43 -14.36 28.73 5.23
N ARG A 44 -15.40 29.50 4.92
CA ARG A 44 -16.59 29.69 5.75
C ARG A 44 -17.70 28.75 5.33
N PHE A 45 -18.66 28.50 6.22
CA PHE A 45 -19.81 27.66 5.93
C PHE A 45 -20.65 28.18 4.75
N SER A 46 -20.80 29.50 4.64
CA SER A 46 -21.50 30.16 3.52
C SER A 46 -20.86 29.90 2.15
N ASP A 47 -19.54 29.68 2.08
CA ASP A 47 -18.83 29.44 0.83
C ASP A 47 -19.35 28.17 0.12
N ASP A 48 -19.46 28.19 -1.21
CA ASP A 48 -19.81 27.00 -2.00
C ASP A 48 -18.60 26.13 -2.36
N ILE A 49 -17.38 26.61 -2.09
CA ILE A 49 -16.13 25.91 -2.34
C ILE A 49 -15.26 25.96 -1.08
N TRP A 50 -15.09 24.82 -0.41
CA TRP A 50 -14.26 24.70 0.78
C TRP A 50 -12.87 24.18 0.43
N ARG A 51 -11.83 24.95 0.79
CA ARG A 51 -10.43 24.59 0.58
C ARG A 51 -9.84 24.07 1.89
N LEU A 52 -9.41 22.80 1.89
CA LEU A 52 -8.91 22.13 3.11
C LEU A 52 -7.38 22.15 3.26
N LYS A 53 -6.67 22.80 2.33
CA LYS A 53 -5.20 22.83 2.27
C LYS A 53 -4.53 23.20 3.60
N HIS A 54 -5.13 24.12 4.36
CA HIS A 54 -4.57 24.61 5.62
C HIS A 54 -4.62 23.59 6.76
N ALA A 55 -5.40 22.51 6.63
CA ALA A 55 -5.44 21.40 7.58
C ALA A 55 -4.74 20.13 7.06
N GLN A 56 -4.12 20.16 5.87
CA GLN A 56 -3.36 19.04 5.30
C GLN A 56 -1.92 19.04 5.80
N MET A 57 -1.64 18.22 6.81
CA MET A 57 -0.30 18.13 7.42
C MET A 57 0.77 17.51 6.49
N GLN A 58 0.35 16.75 5.46
CA GLN A 58 1.26 16.11 4.52
C GLN A 58 1.44 16.96 3.25
N ARG A 59 2.62 17.58 3.09
CA ARG A 59 2.94 18.54 2.01
C ARG A 59 2.93 17.96 0.58
N HIS A 60 2.95 16.63 0.43
CA HIS A 60 2.92 15.96 -0.88
C HIS A 60 1.52 15.63 -1.39
N GLN A 61 0.46 15.88 -0.60
CA GLN A 61 -0.91 15.59 -1.03
C GLN A 61 -1.47 16.73 -1.89
N THR A 62 -2.24 16.38 -2.92
CA THR A 62 -3.02 17.35 -3.69
C THR A 62 -3.96 18.13 -2.78
N ASP A 63 -4.10 19.43 -3.03
CA ASP A 63 -5.05 20.30 -2.34
C ASP A 63 -6.46 19.70 -2.36
N LEU A 64 -6.99 19.36 -1.18
CA LEU A 64 -8.35 18.82 -1.05
C LEU A 64 -9.35 19.98 -1.11
N VAL A 65 -10.26 19.89 -2.09
CA VAL A 65 -11.34 20.87 -2.30
C VAL A 65 -12.69 20.18 -2.27
N MET A 66 -13.64 20.73 -1.53
CA MET A 66 -15.05 20.35 -1.59
C MET A 66 -15.82 21.41 -2.38
N ASN A 67 -16.38 21.02 -3.53
CA ASN A 67 -17.14 21.92 -4.38
C ASN A 67 -18.64 21.54 -4.33
N PHE A 68 -19.42 22.35 -3.61
CA PHE A 68 -20.85 22.15 -3.39
C PHE A 68 -21.71 22.66 -4.57
N MET A 69 -21.14 23.36 -5.54
CA MET A 69 -21.84 23.73 -6.78
C MET A 69 -22.19 22.50 -7.63
N ARG A 70 -21.49 21.38 -7.40
CA ARG A 70 -21.79 20.09 -8.05
C ARG A 70 -22.92 19.32 -7.38
N VAL A 71 -23.48 19.84 -6.29
CA VAL A 71 -24.65 19.30 -5.61
C VAL A 71 -25.87 20.10 -6.06
N PRO A 72 -27.01 19.44 -6.37
CA PRO A 72 -28.26 20.12 -6.68
C PRO A 72 -28.62 21.15 -5.61
N ALA A 73 -29.12 22.32 -6.04
CA ALA A 73 -29.33 23.46 -5.15
C ALA A 73 -30.19 23.12 -3.92
N ARG A 74 -31.21 22.28 -4.11
CA ARG A 74 -32.13 21.85 -3.04
C ARG A 74 -31.44 21.07 -1.92
N PHE A 75 -30.38 20.31 -2.22
CA PHE A 75 -29.68 19.46 -1.24
C PHE A 75 -28.33 20.05 -0.79
N ARG A 76 -27.97 21.24 -1.28
CA ARG A 76 -26.67 21.86 -1.00
C ARG A 76 -26.47 22.13 0.48
N GLN A 77 -27.53 22.61 1.16
CA GLN A 77 -27.51 22.89 2.58
C GLN A 77 -27.19 21.62 3.39
N VAL A 78 -27.91 20.53 3.14
CA VAL A 78 -27.71 19.24 3.83
C VAL A 78 -26.29 18.71 3.60
N ALA A 79 -25.79 18.79 2.36
CA ALA A 79 -24.43 18.35 2.04
C ALA A 79 -23.37 19.15 2.81
N LYS A 80 -23.56 20.48 2.94
CA LYS A 80 -22.67 21.35 3.74
C LYS A 80 -22.74 20.99 5.22
N GLU A 81 -23.92 20.81 5.78
CA GLU A 81 -24.10 20.47 7.21
C GLU A 81 -23.43 19.14 7.59
N VAL A 82 -23.63 18.09 6.78
CA VAL A 82 -22.95 16.80 6.97
C VAL A 82 -21.43 16.98 6.91
N SER A 83 -20.93 17.69 5.89
CA SER A 83 -19.50 17.89 5.69
C SER A 83 -18.88 18.70 6.84
N TYR A 84 -19.56 19.75 7.32
CA TYR A 84 -19.14 20.57 8.45
C TYR A 84 -19.06 19.74 9.73
N MET A 85 -20.08 18.94 10.03
CA MET A 85 -20.12 18.07 11.20
C MET A 85 -18.94 17.08 11.23
N LEU A 86 -18.63 16.47 10.08
CA LEU A 86 -17.48 15.57 9.94
C LEU A 86 -16.14 16.30 10.16
N LEU A 87 -16.03 17.56 9.71
CA LEU A 87 -14.81 18.36 9.86
C LEU A 87 -14.65 18.88 11.29
N ALA A 88 -15.73 19.33 11.93
CA ALA A 88 -15.75 19.79 13.31
C ALA A 88 -15.47 18.65 14.32
N GLY A 89 -15.64 17.39 13.92
CA GLY A 89 -15.36 16.23 14.77
C GLY A 89 -16.48 15.89 15.76
N ASP A 90 -17.61 16.58 15.65
CA ASP A 90 -18.79 16.41 16.50
C ASP A 90 -19.70 15.28 15.95
N LEU A 91 -19.11 14.09 15.88
CA LEU A 91 -19.62 12.93 15.15
C LEU A 91 -20.71 12.19 15.96
N PRO A 92 -21.86 11.85 15.36
CA PRO A 92 -22.86 10.99 15.98
C PRO A 92 -22.36 9.53 16.08
N PRO A 93 -22.97 8.70 16.94
CA PRO A 93 -22.60 7.29 17.06
C PRO A 93 -22.64 6.56 15.70
N GLY A 94 -21.61 5.78 15.40
CA GLY A 94 -21.41 5.09 14.12
C GLY A 94 -20.59 5.84 13.07
N CYS A 95 -20.23 7.11 13.33
CA CYS A 95 -19.36 7.91 12.45
C CYS A 95 -17.92 8.06 12.97
N GLU A 96 -17.55 7.42 14.09
CA GLU A 96 -16.33 7.69 14.86
C GLU A 96 -15.04 7.42 14.09
N GLN A 97 -15.11 6.59 13.05
CA GLN A 97 -13.99 6.22 12.20
C GLN A 97 -13.72 7.24 11.07
N ILE A 98 -14.63 8.18 10.83
CA ILE A 98 -14.56 9.17 9.74
C ILE A 98 -13.76 10.39 10.23
N ARG A 99 -12.44 10.22 10.43
CA ARG A 99 -11.59 11.27 11.02
C ARG A 99 -10.66 11.96 10.03
N THR A 100 -10.26 11.32 8.95
CA THR A 100 -9.27 11.89 8.01
C THR A 100 -9.92 12.79 6.96
N LEU A 101 -9.25 13.88 6.58
CA LEU A 101 -9.77 14.83 5.57
C LEU A 101 -10.03 14.16 4.21
N SER A 102 -9.18 13.21 3.82
CA SER A 102 -9.34 12.44 2.58
C SER A 102 -10.61 11.60 2.59
N THR A 103 -10.89 10.91 3.70
CA THR A 103 -12.10 10.10 3.86
C THR A 103 -13.35 10.97 3.88
N ILE A 104 -13.31 12.12 4.56
CA ILE A 104 -14.44 13.08 4.56
C ILE A 104 -14.74 13.58 3.15
N ARG A 105 -13.71 13.96 2.37
CA ARG A 105 -13.87 14.38 0.97
C ARG A 105 -14.43 13.24 0.09
N SER A 106 -14.01 11.99 0.33
CA SER A 106 -14.56 10.82 -0.37
C SER A 106 -16.05 10.65 -0.05
N TYR A 107 -16.45 10.74 1.23
CA TYR A 107 -17.86 10.70 1.62
C TYR A 107 -18.70 11.79 0.95
N MET A 108 -18.19 13.02 0.82
CA MET A 108 -18.90 14.06 0.05
C MET A 108 -19.08 13.65 -1.42
N THR A 109 -18.03 13.09 -2.03
CA THR A 109 -18.06 12.63 -3.43
C THR A 109 -19.12 11.53 -3.63
N ASP A 110 -19.18 10.59 -2.68
CA ASP A 110 -20.12 9.47 -2.69
C ASP A 110 -21.55 9.94 -2.38
N LEU A 111 -21.71 10.86 -1.42
CA LEU A 111 -23.00 11.46 -1.05
C LEU A 111 -23.61 12.21 -2.23
N ARG A 112 -22.80 12.92 -3.00
CA ARG A 112 -23.24 13.62 -4.21
C ARG A 112 -23.97 12.68 -5.18
N VAL A 113 -23.53 11.43 -5.33
CA VAL A 113 -24.20 10.45 -6.21
C VAL A 113 -25.64 10.22 -5.76
N ALA A 114 -25.84 10.06 -4.44
CA ALA A 114 -27.18 9.90 -3.88
C ALA A 114 -28.03 11.18 -4.06
N LEU A 115 -27.46 12.36 -3.79
CA LEU A 115 -28.20 13.63 -3.89
C LEU A 115 -28.57 13.99 -5.34
N VAL A 116 -27.72 13.69 -6.31
CA VAL A 116 -28.04 13.85 -7.74
C VAL A 116 -29.15 12.89 -8.14
N TRP A 117 -29.06 11.63 -7.73
CA TRP A 117 -30.12 10.64 -7.98
C TRP A 117 -31.47 11.08 -7.39
N MET A 118 -31.49 11.64 -6.18
CA MET A 118 -32.70 12.19 -5.55
C MET A 118 -33.29 13.36 -6.35
N ASP A 119 -32.44 14.24 -6.89
CA ASP A 119 -32.87 15.39 -7.71
C ASP A 119 -33.48 14.92 -9.04
N ASP A 120 -32.84 13.95 -9.70
CA ASP A 120 -33.34 13.33 -10.93
C ASP A 120 -34.71 12.65 -10.73
N HIS A 121 -34.93 12.03 -9.56
CA HIS A 121 -36.20 11.41 -9.18
C HIS A 121 -37.20 12.41 -8.58
N LYS A 122 -36.88 13.71 -8.63
CA LYS A 122 -37.72 14.82 -8.17
C LYS A 122 -38.11 14.72 -6.69
N ALA A 123 -37.27 14.09 -5.86
CA ALA A 123 -37.49 14.08 -4.41
C ALA A 123 -37.47 15.54 -3.88
N PRO A 124 -38.49 15.96 -3.12
CA PRO A 124 -38.57 17.34 -2.65
C PRO A 124 -37.61 17.61 -1.48
N ALA A 125 -37.29 16.58 -0.69
CA ALA A 125 -36.45 16.65 0.50
C ALA A 125 -35.84 15.27 0.79
N VAL A 126 -34.75 15.22 1.57
CA VAL A 126 -34.15 13.98 2.09
C VAL A 126 -35.13 13.27 3.02
N SER A 127 -35.87 14.02 3.84
CA SER A 127 -36.88 13.48 4.75
C SER A 127 -38.07 12.86 4.03
N ALA A 128 -38.29 13.19 2.75
CA ALA A 128 -39.40 12.71 1.94
C ALA A 128 -39.11 11.35 1.29
N LEU A 129 -37.88 10.84 1.39
CA LEU A 129 -37.56 9.52 0.87
C LEU A 129 -38.35 8.44 1.58
N THR A 130 -38.81 7.47 0.81
CA THR A 130 -39.49 6.27 1.29
C THR A 130 -38.58 5.05 1.21
N THR A 131 -39.00 3.93 1.80
CA THR A 131 -38.29 2.65 1.67
C THR A 131 -38.19 2.21 0.20
N GLY A 132 -39.24 2.43 -0.59
CA GLY A 132 -39.25 2.14 -2.03
C GLY A 132 -38.24 2.97 -2.83
N ASP A 133 -38.01 4.22 -2.43
CA ASP A 133 -36.96 5.06 -3.05
C ASP A 133 -35.57 4.53 -2.74
N VAL A 134 -35.33 4.03 -1.53
CA VAL A 134 -34.05 3.40 -1.15
C VAL A 134 -33.82 2.10 -1.94
N GLU A 135 -34.86 1.30 -2.19
CA GLU A 135 -34.78 0.14 -3.08
C GLU A 135 -34.48 0.53 -4.53
N ALA A 136 -35.12 1.59 -5.03
CA ALA A 136 -34.87 2.12 -6.36
C ALA A 136 -33.43 2.65 -6.51
N PHE A 137 -32.94 3.37 -5.50
CA PHE A 137 -31.55 3.79 -5.42
C PHE A 137 -30.60 2.60 -5.40
N ALA A 138 -30.92 1.54 -4.66
CA ALA A 138 -30.09 0.35 -4.61
C ALA A 138 -30.00 -0.37 -5.96
N ARG A 139 -31.12 -0.47 -6.69
CA ARG A 139 -31.14 -0.98 -8.07
C ARG A 139 -30.33 -0.09 -9.01
N HIS A 140 -30.44 1.23 -8.88
CA HIS A 140 -29.64 2.19 -9.65
C HIS A 140 -28.14 1.97 -9.41
N VAL A 141 -27.71 1.92 -8.15
CA VAL A 141 -26.31 1.64 -7.76
C VAL A 141 -25.84 0.27 -8.27
N GLY A 142 -26.71 -0.74 -8.24
CA GLY A 142 -26.46 -2.05 -8.81
C GLY A 142 -26.14 -2.02 -10.31
N GLY A 143 -26.82 -1.15 -11.07
CA GLY A 143 -26.62 -0.95 -12.51
C GLY A 143 -25.40 -0.11 -12.90
N LEU A 144 -24.76 0.59 -11.95
CA LEU A 144 -23.56 1.38 -12.24
C LEU A 144 -22.37 0.49 -12.59
N ARG A 145 -21.59 0.92 -13.60
CA ARG A 145 -20.28 0.34 -13.95
C ARG A 145 -19.21 0.77 -12.94
N ALA A 146 -19.32 0.25 -11.72
CA ALA A 146 -18.40 0.51 -10.62
C ALA A 146 -18.07 -0.79 -9.87
N SER A 147 -16.93 -0.81 -9.16
CA SER A 147 -16.57 -1.94 -8.30
C SER A 147 -17.58 -2.09 -7.15
N GLN A 148 -17.72 -3.30 -6.60
CA GLN A 148 -18.61 -3.55 -5.47
C GLN A 148 -18.27 -2.67 -4.27
N ASP A 149 -16.97 -2.46 -4.00
CA ASP A 149 -16.52 -1.56 -2.93
C ASP A 149 -17.02 -0.12 -3.12
N THR A 150 -17.04 0.37 -4.36
CA THR A 150 -17.56 1.72 -4.67
C THR A 150 -19.06 1.79 -4.48
N LYS A 151 -19.80 0.74 -4.88
CA LYS A 151 -21.24 0.62 -4.66
C LYS A 151 -21.56 0.63 -3.16
N ASP A 152 -20.79 -0.09 -2.36
CA ASP A 152 -20.92 -0.11 -0.90
C ASP A 152 -20.61 1.27 -0.29
N CYS A 153 -19.70 2.06 -0.87
CA CYS A 153 -19.48 3.45 -0.47
C CYS A 153 -20.73 4.32 -0.69
N TYR A 154 -21.41 4.19 -1.84
CA TYR A 154 -22.64 4.95 -2.11
C TYR A 154 -23.76 4.61 -1.10
N HIS A 155 -23.93 3.33 -0.77
CA HIS A 155 -24.86 2.90 0.26
C HIS A 155 -24.52 3.46 1.65
N ARG A 156 -23.23 3.47 2.01
CA ARG A 156 -22.76 4.07 3.28
C ARG A 156 -22.98 5.58 3.31
N ALA A 157 -22.78 6.26 2.19
CA ALA A 157 -23.02 7.70 2.08
C ALA A 157 -24.50 8.05 2.25
N LEU A 158 -25.42 7.24 1.71
CA LEU A 158 -26.85 7.40 1.97
C LEU A 158 -27.18 7.19 3.46
N ARG A 159 -26.61 6.15 4.09
CA ARG A 159 -26.80 5.91 5.52
C ARG A 159 -26.24 7.03 6.40
N LEU A 160 -25.19 7.73 5.95
CA LEU A 160 -24.60 8.85 6.67
C LEU A 160 -25.63 9.97 6.92
N LEU A 161 -26.57 10.21 5.99
CA LEU A 161 -27.65 11.17 6.17
C LEU A 161 -28.53 10.81 7.39
N TRP A 162 -28.82 9.52 7.60
CA TRP A 162 -29.57 9.06 8.75
C TRP A 162 -28.75 9.08 10.05
N LEU A 163 -27.46 8.75 10.00
CA LEU A 163 -26.58 8.86 11.17
C LEU A 163 -26.48 10.32 11.65
N CYS A 164 -26.44 11.26 10.71
CA CYS A 164 -26.38 12.69 10.96
C CYS A 164 -27.73 13.35 11.29
N ARG A 165 -28.83 12.56 11.40
CA ARG A 165 -30.21 13.07 11.52
C ARG A 165 -30.44 14.07 12.66
N THR A 166 -29.70 13.95 13.75
CA THR A 166 -29.85 14.84 14.92
C THR A 166 -29.30 16.24 14.69
N LYS A 167 -28.47 16.42 13.65
CA LYS A 167 -27.68 17.65 13.42
C LYS A 167 -27.86 18.28 12.05
N ILE A 168 -28.58 17.65 11.13
CA ILE A 168 -28.95 18.22 9.82
C ILE A 168 -30.37 18.80 9.79
N SER A 169 -30.62 19.74 8.88
CA SER A 169 -31.88 20.47 8.70
C SER A 169 -32.99 19.60 8.10
N ASP A 170 -32.61 18.63 7.28
CA ASP A 170 -33.52 17.76 6.52
C ASP A 170 -33.08 16.30 6.70
N PRO A 171 -33.48 15.66 7.82
CA PRO A 171 -33.01 14.33 8.19
C PRO A 171 -33.81 13.21 7.52
N LEU A 172 -33.12 12.12 7.18
CA LEU A 172 -33.78 10.88 6.80
C LEU A 172 -34.53 10.28 7.99
N THR A 173 -35.76 9.84 7.77
CA THR A 173 -36.70 9.43 8.83
C THR A 173 -36.50 7.99 9.32
N PHE A 174 -35.87 7.13 8.51
CA PHE A 174 -35.60 5.72 8.83
C PHE A 174 -34.15 5.33 8.46
N ASP A 175 -33.61 4.26 9.05
CA ASP A 175 -32.27 3.77 8.70
C ASP A 175 -32.32 3.05 7.35
N PRO A 176 -31.70 3.57 6.28
CA PRO A 176 -31.72 2.92 4.97
C PRO A 176 -30.98 1.57 4.98
N ALA A 177 -30.13 1.30 5.98
CA ALA A 177 -29.46 0.01 6.10
C ALA A 177 -30.41 -1.16 6.33
N THR A 178 -31.58 -0.95 6.94
CA THR A 178 -32.57 -2.02 7.16
C THR A 178 -33.15 -2.50 5.83
N VAL A 179 -33.45 -1.58 4.92
CA VAL A 179 -33.90 -1.86 3.55
C VAL A 179 -32.79 -2.51 2.74
N LEU A 180 -31.57 -1.92 2.79
CA LEU A 180 -30.43 -2.42 2.02
C LEU A 180 -29.98 -3.81 2.47
N ALA A 181 -30.13 -4.17 3.75
CA ALA A 181 -29.79 -5.49 4.25
C ALA A 181 -30.67 -6.60 3.66
N VAL A 182 -31.93 -6.29 3.34
CA VAL A 182 -32.86 -7.25 2.70
C VAL A 182 -32.53 -7.46 1.22
N LEU A 183 -32.02 -6.41 0.55
CA LEU A 183 -31.70 -6.45 -0.87
C LEU A 183 -30.30 -7.00 -1.20
N GLN A 184 -29.39 -7.03 -0.22
CA GLN A 184 -27.99 -7.37 -0.46
C GLN A 184 -27.69 -8.86 -0.18
N PRO A 185 -27.03 -9.58 -1.11
CA PRO A 185 -26.38 -10.86 -0.79
C PRO A 185 -25.20 -10.65 0.20
N PRO A 186 -24.75 -11.70 0.91
CA PRO A 186 -23.74 -11.58 1.97
C PRO A 186 -22.49 -10.83 1.50
N ARG A 187 -22.00 -9.93 2.37
CA ARG A 187 -20.88 -9.00 2.10
C ARG A 187 -19.75 -9.67 1.30
N SER A 188 -19.29 -8.97 0.26
CA SER A 188 -18.08 -9.34 -0.49
C SER A 188 -16.90 -9.57 0.45
N ARG A 189 -16.10 -10.61 0.18
CA ARG A 189 -14.85 -10.93 0.90
C ARG A 189 -13.87 -9.74 0.95
N SER A 190 -14.01 -8.75 0.06
CA SER A 190 -13.21 -7.53 0.06
C SER A 190 -13.50 -6.62 1.27
N ALA A 191 -14.76 -6.47 1.66
CA ALA A 191 -15.17 -5.62 2.78
C ALA A 191 -14.72 -6.20 4.14
N THR A 192 -14.79 -7.53 4.29
CA THR A 192 -14.26 -8.23 5.47
C THR A 192 -12.74 -8.22 5.53
N ARG A 193 -12.05 -8.17 4.38
CA ARG A 193 -10.59 -8.09 4.33
C ARG A 193 -10.06 -6.70 4.73
N ARG A 194 -10.71 -5.60 4.32
CA ARG A 194 -10.32 -4.23 4.76
C ARG A 194 -10.54 -3.98 6.24
N ALA A 195 -11.61 -4.54 6.83
CA ALA A 195 -11.82 -4.47 8.28
C ALA A 195 -10.71 -5.17 9.08
N ARG A 196 -10.00 -6.13 8.45
CA ARG A 196 -8.88 -6.88 9.03
C ARG A 196 -7.50 -6.33 8.68
N GLU A 197 -7.39 -5.41 7.72
CA GLU A 197 -6.10 -4.95 7.18
C GLU A 197 -5.22 -4.27 8.24
N ASN A 198 -5.83 -3.69 9.28
CA ASN A 198 -5.14 -3.09 10.43
C ASN A 198 -5.56 -3.72 11.77
N ALA A 199 -6.08 -4.95 11.77
CA ALA A 199 -6.52 -5.62 13.00
C ALA A 199 -5.39 -6.37 13.73
N THR A 200 -4.21 -6.47 13.13
CA THR A 200 -3.03 -7.08 13.77
C THR A 200 -2.46 -6.11 14.79
N ASP A 201 -2.33 -6.56 16.04
CA ASP A 201 -1.64 -5.81 17.08
C ASP A 201 -0.25 -5.40 16.61
N ARG A 202 0.14 -4.17 16.97
CA ARG A 202 1.43 -3.61 16.56
C ARG A 202 2.56 -4.50 17.07
N ILE A 203 3.49 -4.86 16.18
CA ILE A 203 4.68 -5.63 16.55
C ILE A 203 5.40 -4.86 17.67
N PRO A 204 5.70 -5.50 18.81
CA PRO A 204 6.40 -4.84 19.91
C PRO A 204 7.73 -4.25 19.44
N GLU A 205 8.05 -3.06 19.95
CA GLU A 205 9.28 -2.33 19.58
C GLU A 205 10.54 -3.16 19.85
N GLN A 206 10.53 -3.99 20.90
CA GLN A 206 11.62 -4.89 21.26
C GLN A 206 11.94 -5.90 20.15
N VAL A 207 10.96 -6.25 19.31
CA VAL A 207 11.16 -7.13 18.15
C VAL A 207 11.54 -6.31 16.93
N LEU A 208 10.88 -5.16 16.71
CA LEU A 208 11.10 -4.37 15.50
C LEU A 208 12.48 -3.70 15.46
N SER A 209 13.00 -3.25 16.61
CA SER A 209 14.26 -2.51 16.69
C SER A 209 15.47 -3.33 16.23
N PRO A 210 15.72 -4.58 16.69
CA PRO A 210 16.81 -5.40 16.17
C PRO A 210 16.69 -5.68 14.66
N TYR A 211 15.47 -5.91 14.16
CA TYR A 211 15.24 -6.13 12.72
C TYR A 211 15.59 -4.88 11.90
N LEU A 212 15.21 -3.69 12.38
CA LEU A 212 15.54 -2.44 11.70
C LEU A 212 17.06 -2.17 11.70
N VAL A 213 17.74 -2.46 12.81
CA VAL A 213 19.22 -2.34 12.90
C VAL A 213 19.88 -3.23 11.85
N TRP A 214 19.47 -4.49 11.72
CA TRP A 214 20.01 -5.39 10.70
C TRP A 214 19.63 -4.98 9.28
N ALA A 215 18.41 -4.48 9.05
CA ALA A 215 18.01 -3.97 7.75
C ALA A 215 18.85 -2.77 7.32
N LEU A 216 19.10 -1.82 8.23
CA LEU A 216 19.99 -0.68 7.98
C LEU A 216 21.42 -1.13 7.75
N ARG A 217 21.91 -2.12 8.49
CA ARG A 217 23.25 -2.70 8.27
C ARG A 217 23.37 -3.32 6.87
N TRP A 218 22.34 -4.05 6.44
CA TRP A 218 22.29 -4.65 5.09
C TRP A 218 22.38 -3.59 3.98
N ILE A 219 21.74 -2.44 4.19
CA ILE A 219 21.71 -1.33 3.23
C ILE A 219 23.02 -0.54 3.26
N ASN A 220 23.54 -0.22 4.44
CA ASN A 220 24.67 0.69 4.58
C ASN A 220 26.02 -0.02 4.38
N ASP A 221 26.17 -1.24 4.87
CA ASP A 221 27.47 -1.91 4.93
C ASP A 221 27.66 -2.93 3.80
N PHE A 222 26.58 -3.57 3.32
CA PHE A 222 26.66 -4.74 2.42
C PHE A 222 26.06 -4.50 1.03
N ALA A 223 25.33 -3.41 0.82
CA ALA A 223 24.62 -3.18 -0.43
C ALA A 223 25.55 -3.09 -1.64
N ASP A 224 26.68 -2.40 -1.52
CA ASP A 224 27.63 -2.22 -2.63
C ASP A 224 28.19 -3.57 -3.13
N ASP A 225 28.51 -4.49 -2.21
CA ASP A 225 29.00 -5.82 -2.55
C ASP A 225 27.92 -6.64 -3.28
N ILE A 226 26.67 -6.59 -2.77
CA ILE A 226 25.53 -7.31 -3.35
C ILE A 226 25.19 -6.74 -4.73
N ILE A 227 25.20 -5.41 -4.89
CA ILE A 227 24.94 -4.72 -6.16
C ILE A 227 26.04 -5.05 -7.17
N GLY A 228 27.32 -5.00 -6.75
CA GLY A 228 28.44 -5.38 -7.61
C GLY A 228 28.35 -6.82 -8.11
N ALA A 229 28.02 -7.76 -7.22
CA ALA A 229 27.77 -9.14 -7.58
C ALA A 229 26.55 -9.30 -8.50
N HIS A 230 25.47 -8.56 -8.24
CA HIS A 230 24.27 -8.56 -9.07
C HIS A 230 24.55 -8.05 -10.49
N ASP A 231 25.34 -6.98 -10.63
CA ASP A 231 25.71 -6.41 -11.92
C ASP A 231 26.57 -7.37 -12.74
N GLU A 232 27.56 -8.01 -12.12
CA GLU A 232 28.36 -9.06 -12.77
C GLU A 232 27.47 -10.23 -13.21
N TRP A 233 26.61 -10.72 -12.32
CA TRP A 233 25.66 -11.78 -12.63
C TRP A 233 24.72 -11.41 -13.79
N ARG A 234 24.21 -10.17 -13.80
CA ARG A 234 23.34 -9.66 -14.86
C ARG A 234 24.07 -9.61 -16.21
N GLN A 235 25.33 -9.16 -16.21
CA GLN A 235 26.17 -9.18 -17.41
C GLN A 235 26.39 -10.60 -17.93
N LEU A 236 26.75 -11.55 -17.06
CA LEU A 236 26.93 -12.96 -17.42
C LEU A 236 25.62 -13.59 -17.93
N ASN A 237 24.49 -13.28 -17.31
CA ASN A 237 23.19 -13.79 -17.72
C ASN A 237 22.72 -13.18 -19.06
N GLY A 238 23.18 -11.98 -19.40
CA GLY A 238 23.04 -11.35 -20.72
C GLY A 238 23.67 -12.17 -21.86
N TRP A 239 24.68 -12.99 -21.56
CA TRP A 239 25.34 -13.90 -22.50
C TRP A 239 24.76 -15.33 -22.48
N SER A 240 23.63 -15.55 -21.81
CA SER A 240 22.91 -16.82 -21.87
C SER A 240 22.38 -17.11 -23.29
N MET A 241 22.26 -18.40 -23.64
CA MET A 241 21.76 -18.83 -24.96
C MET A 241 20.41 -18.20 -25.35
N PRO A 242 19.39 -18.11 -24.47
CA PRO A 242 18.13 -17.44 -24.81
C PRO A 242 18.33 -15.95 -25.14
N SER A 243 19.21 -15.26 -24.41
CA SER A 243 19.50 -13.84 -24.64
C SER A 243 20.27 -13.62 -25.95
N ARG A 244 21.21 -14.50 -26.30
CA ARG A 244 21.92 -14.45 -27.60
C ARG A 244 20.99 -14.70 -28.78
N ARG A 245 20.11 -15.71 -28.67
CA ARG A 245 19.09 -16.01 -29.70
C ARG A 245 18.15 -14.83 -29.93
N ARG A 246 17.70 -14.17 -28.85
CA ARG A 246 16.86 -12.95 -28.96
C ARG A 246 17.55 -11.80 -29.68
N ARG A 247 18.88 -11.70 -29.62
CA ARG A 247 19.66 -10.68 -30.35
C ARG A 247 20.03 -11.08 -31.78
N GLY A 248 19.68 -12.30 -32.22
CA GLY A 248 20.06 -12.80 -33.54
C GLY A 248 21.56 -13.01 -33.73
N GLU A 249 22.32 -13.18 -32.64
CA GLU A 249 23.77 -13.39 -32.72
C GLU A 249 24.09 -14.74 -33.38
N LYS A 250 24.95 -14.72 -34.40
CA LYS A 250 25.46 -15.94 -35.03
C LYS A 250 26.51 -16.61 -34.13
N PRO A 251 26.61 -17.96 -34.13
CA PRO A 251 27.69 -18.65 -33.46
C PRO A 251 29.05 -18.19 -33.97
N LEU A 252 30.04 -18.14 -33.08
CA LEU A 252 31.42 -17.82 -33.45
C LEU A 252 32.01 -18.95 -34.30
N GLY A 253 32.91 -18.58 -35.22
CA GLY A 253 33.70 -19.57 -35.96
C GLY A 253 34.62 -20.37 -35.03
N PHE A 254 35.14 -21.49 -35.54
CA PHE A 254 35.98 -22.42 -34.79
C PHE A 254 37.24 -21.77 -34.18
N ASP A 255 38.00 -21.02 -34.99
CA ASP A 255 39.23 -20.32 -34.54
C ASP A 255 38.92 -19.23 -33.49
N GLN A 256 37.87 -18.44 -33.74
CA GLN A 256 37.44 -17.39 -32.81
C GLN A 256 36.99 -17.97 -31.46
N THR A 257 36.30 -19.12 -31.49
CA THR A 257 35.89 -19.85 -30.29
C THR A 257 37.11 -20.27 -29.47
N GLY A 258 38.13 -20.87 -30.11
CA GLY A 258 39.37 -21.25 -29.43
C GLY A 258 40.06 -20.05 -28.76
N LYS A 259 40.16 -18.91 -29.46
CA LYS A 259 40.73 -17.67 -28.93
C LYS A 259 39.98 -17.12 -27.73
N GLN A 260 38.64 -17.10 -27.77
CA GLN A 260 37.83 -16.59 -26.64
C GLN A 260 37.92 -17.50 -25.42
N VAL A 261 37.90 -18.82 -25.61
CA VAL A 261 38.08 -19.79 -24.52
C VAL A 261 39.47 -19.65 -23.91
N ALA A 262 40.52 -19.64 -24.74
CA ALA A 262 41.90 -19.45 -24.27
C ALA A 262 42.09 -18.14 -23.49
N LYS A 263 41.45 -17.04 -23.94
CA LYS A 263 41.48 -15.75 -23.23
C LYS A 263 40.93 -15.87 -21.80
N VAL A 264 39.78 -16.52 -21.63
CA VAL A 264 39.18 -16.72 -20.30
C VAL A 264 40.05 -17.64 -19.43
N LEU A 265 40.53 -18.76 -19.97
CA LEU A 265 41.38 -19.69 -19.22
C LEU A 265 42.71 -19.04 -18.79
N ASN A 266 43.34 -18.25 -19.67
CA ASN A 266 44.57 -17.52 -19.34
C ASN A 266 44.34 -16.50 -18.22
N ARG A 267 43.15 -15.92 -18.12
CA ARG A 267 42.79 -15.06 -16.98
C ARG A 267 42.71 -15.84 -15.68
N TYR A 268 42.11 -17.04 -15.66
CA TYR A 268 42.11 -17.90 -14.47
C TYR A 268 43.54 -18.28 -14.05
N ARG A 269 44.40 -18.61 -15.02
CA ARG A 269 45.82 -18.89 -14.76
C ARG A 269 46.56 -17.69 -14.16
N ALA A 270 46.41 -16.51 -14.76
CA ALA A 270 47.08 -15.29 -14.30
C ALA A 270 46.65 -14.90 -12.88
N GLU A 271 45.40 -15.17 -12.52
CA GLU A 271 44.86 -14.90 -11.18
C GLU A 271 45.16 -16.03 -10.17
N GLY A 272 45.74 -17.16 -10.60
CA GLY A 272 45.94 -18.34 -9.76
C GLY A 272 44.63 -18.92 -9.21
N ARG A 273 43.50 -18.71 -9.91
CA ARG A 273 42.18 -19.15 -9.47
C ARG A 273 41.79 -20.47 -10.11
N PRO A 274 41.26 -21.43 -9.36
CA PRO A 274 40.71 -22.65 -9.93
C PRO A 274 39.49 -22.36 -10.83
N LEU A 275 39.20 -23.28 -11.74
CA LEU A 275 38.05 -23.14 -12.64
C LEU A 275 36.73 -23.23 -11.86
N PRO A 276 35.67 -22.54 -12.30
CA PRO A 276 34.38 -22.55 -11.62
C PRO A 276 33.79 -23.97 -11.58
N GLY A 277 33.41 -24.42 -10.39
CA GLY A 277 32.89 -25.77 -10.17
C GLY A 277 31.36 -25.83 -10.09
N TRP A 278 30.83 -27.00 -10.41
CA TRP A 278 29.44 -27.39 -10.16
C TRP A 278 29.34 -28.91 -10.02
N ARG A 279 28.98 -29.39 -8.82
CA ARG A 279 28.87 -30.83 -8.51
C ARG A 279 30.13 -31.64 -8.83
N GLY A 280 31.31 -31.08 -8.47
CA GLY A 280 32.61 -31.73 -8.69
C GLY A 280 33.15 -31.65 -10.12
N GLU A 281 32.40 -31.05 -11.04
CA GLU A 281 32.79 -30.90 -12.44
C GLU A 281 32.95 -29.42 -12.80
N VAL A 282 33.66 -29.13 -13.89
CA VAL A 282 33.78 -27.75 -14.37
C VAL A 282 32.43 -27.21 -14.83
N ASN A 283 32.05 -26.03 -14.35
CA ASN A 283 30.85 -25.32 -14.75
C ASN A 283 31.01 -24.72 -16.16
N ARG A 284 30.82 -25.57 -17.18
CA ARG A 284 30.89 -25.21 -18.60
C ARG A 284 29.89 -24.12 -18.98
N GLN A 285 28.75 -24.03 -18.28
CA GLN A 285 27.75 -23.01 -18.57
C GLN A 285 28.22 -21.63 -18.13
N HIS A 286 28.86 -21.52 -16.96
CA HIS A 286 29.48 -20.28 -16.51
C HIS A 286 30.61 -19.86 -17.44
N LEU A 287 31.52 -20.77 -17.79
CA LEU A 287 32.63 -20.46 -18.70
C LEU A 287 32.16 -20.10 -20.11
N ALA A 288 31.08 -20.71 -20.61
CA ALA A 288 30.48 -20.31 -21.89
C ALA A 288 29.96 -18.86 -21.85
N ARG A 289 29.39 -18.42 -20.73
CA ARG A 289 28.94 -17.03 -20.53
C ARG A 289 30.14 -16.07 -20.47
N GLU A 290 31.17 -16.41 -19.70
CA GLU A 290 32.39 -15.57 -19.61
C GLU A 290 33.12 -15.46 -20.96
N SER A 291 33.25 -16.56 -21.70
CA SER A 291 33.92 -16.61 -23.01
C SER A 291 33.01 -16.21 -24.17
N ARG A 292 31.71 -15.99 -23.92
CA ARG A 292 30.70 -15.62 -24.94
C ARG A 292 30.61 -16.64 -26.09
N VAL A 293 30.89 -17.91 -25.81
CA VAL A 293 30.80 -19.03 -26.77
C VAL A 293 29.57 -19.88 -26.49
N GLU A 294 29.21 -20.78 -27.40
CA GLU A 294 28.16 -21.76 -27.11
C GLU A 294 28.67 -22.85 -26.17
N ARG A 295 27.80 -23.34 -25.27
CA ARG A 295 28.15 -24.43 -24.34
C ARG A 295 28.60 -25.70 -25.07
N THR A 296 28.04 -25.95 -26.25
CA THR A 296 28.40 -27.06 -27.15
C THR A 296 29.86 -27.00 -27.59
N SER A 297 30.46 -25.81 -27.67
CA SER A 297 31.87 -25.63 -28.01
C SER A 297 32.85 -26.00 -26.88
N LEU A 298 32.34 -26.22 -25.67
CA LEU A 298 33.10 -26.61 -24.47
C LEU A 298 32.94 -28.09 -24.10
N VAL A 299 32.25 -28.88 -24.91
CA VAL A 299 32.17 -30.34 -24.70
C VAL A 299 33.50 -31.01 -25.03
N SER A 300 33.78 -32.16 -24.42
CA SER A 300 35.10 -32.81 -24.48
C SER A 300 35.67 -33.06 -25.89
N ARG A 301 34.80 -33.25 -26.88
CA ARG A 301 35.15 -33.48 -28.30
C ARG A 301 35.38 -32.20 -29.11
N ALA A 302 34.99 -31.05 -28.57
CA ALA A 302 35.19 -29.75 -29.20
C ALA A 302 36.56 -29.15 -28.79
N PRO A 303 37.12 -28.22 -29.57
CA PRO A 303 38.43 -27.61 -29.28
C PRO A 303 38.49 -26.95 -27.91
N GLY A 304 37.41 -26.26 -27.52
CA GLY A 304 37.30 -25.64 -26.21
C GLY A 304 37.28 -26.67 -25.07
N GLY A 305 36.79 -27.88 -25.31
CA GLY A 305 36.78 -28.96 -24.32
C GLY A 305 38.16 -29.57 -24.04
N LYS A 306 39.08 -29.57 -25.02
CA LYS A 306 40.48 -29.98 -24.79
C LYS A 306 41.20 -28.95 -23.91
N LEU A 307 41.15 -27.68 -24.28
CA LEU A 307 41.71 -26.57 -23.51
C LEU A 307 41.17 -26.53 -22.08
N LEU A 308 39.87 -26.84 -21.92
CA LEU A 308 39.24 -26.87 -20.61
C LEU A 308 39.77 -27.98 -19.72
N ARG A 309 39.98 -29.19 -20.25
CA ARG A 309 40.53 -30.31 -19.48
C ARG A 309 41.98 -30.07 -19.06
N GLU A 310 42.78 -29.49 -19.95
CA GLU A 310 44.17 -29.11 -19.65
C GLU A 310 44.20 -28.07 -18.52
N ALA A 311 43.39 -27.02 -18.61
CA ALA A 311 43.28 -26.02 -17.55
C ALA A 311 42.76 -26.63 -16.24
N ALA A 312 41.75 -27.50 -16.28
CA ALA A 312 41.22 -28.14 -15.07
C ALA A 312 42.27 -29.01 -14.35
N ALA A 313 43.15 -29.69 -15.10
CA ALA A 313 44.25 -30.47 -14.54
C ALA A 313 45.38 -29.58 -13.97
N GLU A 314 45.58 -28.39 -14.54
CA GLU A 314 46.65 -27.45 -14.17
C GLU A 314 46.30 -26.61 -12.94
N ILE A 315 45.12 -25.97 -12.93
CA ILE A 315 44.72 -25.00 -11.89
C ILE A 315 43.61 -25.54 -10.96
N GLY A 316 43.12 -26.75 -11.21
CA GLY A 316 42.06 -27.36 -10.41
C GLY A 316 40.66 -26.81 -10.67
N ILE A 317 39.70 -27.30 -9.90
CA ILE A 317 38.28 -26.96 -9.96
C ILE A 317 37.85 -26.50 -8.56
N ALA A 318 37.20 -25.35 -8.49
CA ALA A 318 36.62 -24.83 -7.25
C ALA A 318 35.46 -25.71 -6.79
N ASP A 319 35.14 -25.65 -5.49
CA ASP A 319 33.95 -26.29 -4.92
C ASP A 319 32.64 -25.69 -5.45
N ALA A 320 32.64 -24.40 -5.75
CA ALA A 320 31.52 -23.67 -6.32
C ALA A 320 31.91 -22.76 -7.49
N THR A 321 30.93 -21.99 -7.99
CA THR A 321 31.15 -20.97 -9.02
C THR A 321 31.10 -19.61 -8.37
N TYR A 322 32.25 -19.00 -8.13
CA TYR A 322 32.35 -17.68 -7.49
C TYR A 322 32.40 -16.54 -8.50
N LEU A 323 31.74 -15.43 -8.18
CA LEU A 323 31.85 -14.18 -8.91
C LEU A 323 33.20 -13.49 -8.62
N ARG A 324 33.49 -12.43 -9.38
CA ARG A 324 34.72 -11.63 -9.26
C ARG A 324 34.51 -10.34 -8.47
N ALA A 325 33.27 -9.91 -8.31
CA ALA A 325 32.89 -8.77 -7.47
C ALA A 325 33.54 -8.91 -6.08
N PRO A 326 34.33 -7.91 -5.65
CA PRO A 326 34.98 -7.97 -4.35
C PRO A 326 33.95 -7.82 -3.23
N VAL A 327 34.20 -8.49 -2.10
CA VAL A 327 33.45 -8.29 -0.86
C VAL A 327 34.26 -7.36 0.03
N ARG A 328 33.74 -6.16 0.28
CA ARG A 328 34.41 -5.09 1.03
C ARG A 328 33.73 -4.77 2.35
N GLY A 329 32.44 -5.06 2.48
CA GLY A 329 31.68 -4.84 3.71
C GLY A 329 32.27 -5.60 4.89
N LEU A 330 32.11 -5.05 6.09
CA LEU A 330 32.67 -5.63 7.30
C LEU A 330 31.59 -5.96 8.33
N LEU A 331 31.68 -7.16 8.89
CA LEU A 331 30.96 -7.60 10.07
C LEU A 331 31.98 -7.80 11.18
N ASP A 332 31.93 -6.91 12.17
CA ASP A 332 32.77 -6.95 13.37
C ASP A 332 34.28 -7.01 13.04
N GLY A 333 34.70 -6.20 12.07
CA GLY A 333 36.08 -6.06 11.61
C GLY A 333 36.55 -7.14 10.63
N LYS A 334 35.69 -8.09 10.24
CA LYS A 334 35.99 -9.13 9.25
C LYS A 334 35.08 -8.98 8.03
N PRO A 335 35.49 -9.45 6.83
CA PRO A 335 34.58 -9.51 5.68
C PRO A 335 33.27 -10.21 6.06
N TRP A 336 32.14 -9.59 5.74
CA TRP A 336 30.81 -10.11 6.13
C TRP A 336 30.45 -11.41 5.38
N HIS A 337 31.08 -11.63 4.23
CA HIS A 337 30.89 -12.80 3.39
C HIS A 337 32.24 -13.21 2.77
N GLY A 338 32.35 -14.50 2.40
CA GLY A 338 33.40 -14.96 1.49
C GLY A 338 33.13 -14.48 0.05
N PRO A 339 33.88 -14.98 -0.95
CA PRO A 339 33.54 -14.73 -2.35
C PRO A 339 32.08 -15.12 -2.63
N ILE A 340 31.32 -14.24 -3.29
CA ILE A 340 29.90 -14.47 -3.54
C ILE A 340 29.74 -15.54 -4.62
N GLU A 341 29.00 -16.60 -4.31
CA GLU A 341 28.66 -17.62 -5.30
C GLU A 341 27.66 -17.10 -6.32
N TYR A 342 27.75 -17.58 -7.55
CA TYR A 342 26.79 -17.29 -8.62
C TYR A 342 25.35 -17.66 -8.21
N ALA A 343 25.18 -18.69 -7.37
CA ALA A 343 23.87 -19.14 -6.88
C ALA A 343 23.27 -18.22 -5.80
N ASP A 344 24.11 -17.51 -5.04
CA ASP A 344 23.67 -16.72 -3.88
C ASP A 344 23.21 -15.31 -4.24
N VAL A 345 23.51 -14.84 -5.45
CA VAL A 345 23.15 -13.50 -5.92
C VAL A 345 21.66 -13.20 -5.76
N GLU A 346 20.79 -14.13 -6.17
CA GLU A 346 19.34 -13.93 -6.12
C GLU A 346 18.80 -13.92 -4.67
N PRO A 347 19.15 -14.87 -3.79
CA PRO A 347 18.90 -14.76 -2.35
C PRO A 347 19.38 -13.44 -1.73
N LEU A 348 20.63 -13.05 -1.96
CA LEU A 348 21.21 -11.82 -1.40
C LEU A 348 20.51 -10.55 -1.89
N THR A 349 20.18 -10.49 -3.19
CA THR A 349 19.41 -9.39 -3.78
C THR A 349 18.03 -9.29 -3.15
N ARG A 350 17.34 -10.43 -2.93
CA ARG A 350 16.02 -10.46 -2.28
C ARG A 350 16.10 -9.99 -0.82
N MET A 351 17.14 -10.38 -0.09
CA MET A 351 17.37 -9.90 1.27
C MET A 351 17.58 -8.39 1.30
N LEU A 352 18.36 -7.83 0.35
CA LEU A 352 18.55 -6.38 0.24
C LEU A 352 17.25 -5.63 -0.09
N GLN A 353 16.45 -6.15 -1.04
CA GLN A 353 15.13 -5.57 -1.33
C GLN A 353 14.21 -5.61 -0.11
N THR A 354 14.24 -6.70 0.65
CA THR A 354 13.45 -6.86 1.88
C THR A 354 13.90 -5.88 2.95
N ALA A 355 15.21 -5.68 3.12
CA ALA A 355 15.76 -4.68 4.03
C ALA A 355 15.29 -3.26 3.66
N CYS A 356 15.37 -2.88 2.39
CA CYS A 356 14.86 -1.61 1.89
C CYS A 356 13.35 -1.46 2.19
N TYR A 357 12.57 -2.51 1.94
CA TYR A 357 11.13 -2.50 2.22
C TYR A 357 10.83 -2.31 3.72
N ILE A 358 11.56 -2.99 4.61
CA ILE A 358 11.40 -2.84 6.07
C ILE A 358 11.65 -1.39 6.48
N VAL A 359 12.74 -0.78 6.00
CA VAL A 359 13.07 0.62 6.32
C VAL A 359 12.01 1.58 5.79
N ILE A 360 11.57 1.41 4.54
CA ILE A 360 10.51 2.23 3.94
C ILE A 360 9.20 2.08 4.72
N ALA A 361 8.80 0.85 5.04
CA ALA A 361 7.57 0.58 5.78
C ALA A 361 7.62 1.18 7.20
N PHE A 362 8.77 1.12 7.86
CA PHE A 362 9.00 1.75 9.16
C PHE A 362 8.88 3.27 9.08
N LEU A 363 9.58 3.92 8.14
CA LEU A 363 9.62 5.37 8.00
C LEU A 363 8.31 5.96 7.45
N SER A 364 7.58 5.21 6.62
CA SER A 364 6.31 5.66 6.03
C SER A 364 5.17 5.74 7.05
N GLY A 365 5.39 5.31 8.29
CA GLY A 365 4.45 5.46 9.38
C GLY A 365 3.12 4.78 9.08
N MET A 366 3.07 3.45 9.17
CA MET A 366 1.80 2.84 9.58
C MET A 366 1.41 3.45 10.94
N PRO A 367 0.17 3.98 11.11
CA PRO A 367 -0.10 5.11 11.98
C PRO A 367 0.43 4.96 13.41
N SER A 368 1.33 5.87 13.79
CA SER A 368 1.63 6.20 15.18
C SER A 368 0.49 7.04 15.77
N THR A 369 -0.64 6.40 16.07
CA THR A 369 -1.66 6.99 16.94
C THR A 369 -2.09 5.98 17.98
N SER A 370 -1.21 5.72 18.93
CA SER A 370 -1.61 5.23 20.24
C SER A 370 -0.55 5.64 21.26
N SER A 371 -0.66 6.87 21.74
CA SER A 371 -0.45 7.07 23.17
C SER A 371 -1.85 6.98 23.80
N PRO A 372 -2.27 5.83 24.36
CA PRO A 372 -3.33 5.85 25.35
C PRO A 372 -2.68 6.30 26.65
N GLY A 373 -2.77 7.61 26.92
CA GLY A 373 -2.58 8.11 28.28
C GLY A 373 -3.54 7.36 29.21
N SER A 374 -2.96 6.62 30.14
CA SER A 374 -3.50 6.23 31.45
C SER A 374 -5.04 6.15 31.57
N ALA A 375 -5.56 4.94 31.48
CA ALA A 375 -6.76 4.56 32.22
C ALA A 375 -6.46 3.26 32.97
N ALA A 376 -5.98 3.42 34.21
CA ALA A 376 -5.85 2.35 35.17
C ALA A 376 -7.18 1.59 35.31
N ARG A 377 -7.23 0.36 34.78
CA ARG A 377 -8.22 -0.63 35.23
C ARG A 377 -7.60 -1.42 36.37
N LEU A 378 -8.01 -1.06 37.59
CA LEU A 378 -7.84 -1.85 38.80
C LEU A 378 -8.35 -3.29 38.57
N PRO A 379 -7.67 -4.31 39.11
CA PRO A 379 -8.14 -5.69 39.03
C PRO A 379 -9.37 -5.87 39.94
N ARG A 380 -10.47 -6.38 39.36
CA ARG A 380 -11.64 -6.84 40.11
C ARG A 380 -11.21 -7.99 41.03
N ARG A 381 -11.27 -7.75 42.34
CA ARG A 381 -11.22 -8.77 43.39
C ARG A 381 -12.26 -9.86 43.11
N ARG A 382 -11.83 -11.12 43.02
CA ARG A 382 -12.70 -12.28 43.23
C ARG A 382 -13.06 -12.34 44.73
N ARG A 383 -14.33 -12.08 45.07
CA ARG A 383 -15.04 -12.72 46.19
C ARG A 383 -15.81 -13.89 45.56
N GLY A 384 -15.88 -15.10 46.08
CA GLY A 384 -15.32 -15.73 47.27
C GLY A 384 -15.93 -17.13 47.30
N ASP A 385 -15.15 -18.13 47.69
CA ASP A 385 -15.69 -19.41 48.15
C ASP A 385 -16.55 -19.18 49.39
N ARG A 386 -17.78 -19.68 49.34
CA ARG A 386 -18.39 -20.55 50.35
C ARG A 386 -19.62 -21.22 49.76
#